data_AF-A0A2A6M495-F1
#
_entry.id   AF-A0A2A6M495-F1
#
_cell.length_a   1.000
_cell.length_b   1.000
_cell.length_c   1.000
_cell.angle_alpha   90.00
_cell.angle_beta   90.00
_cell.angle_gamma   90.00
#
_symmetry.space_group_name_H-M   'P 1'
#
loop_
_entity.id
_entity.type
_entity.pdbx_description
1 polymer ?
#
loop_
_entity_poly.entity_id
_entity_poly.type
_entity_poly.pdbx_seq_one_letter_code
_entity_poly.pdbx_strand_id
1 'polypeptide(L)'
;MNKPQSTPGRPPHHPTVTSRRLVELLAAEAIPQPQICRVLKIDPKTLRRHYRAELDRGAAKVEAELVLHLYRLAGGKGAVALRAITFLLQARFGWSRYAPTRR
;
A
#
# COMPACT_ATOMS: atom_id res chain seq x y z
N MET A 1 -51.51 9.53 -3.77
CA MET A 1 -50.14 9.85 -3.29
C MET A 1 -49.16 8.88 -3.94
N ASN A 2 -48.41 9.32 -4.96
CA ASN A 2 -47.36 8.51 -5.57
C ASN A 2 -46.14 8.48 -4.65
N LYS A 3 -45.69 7.29 -4.25
CA LYS A 3 -44.45 7.11 -3.49
C LYS A 3 -43.26 7.46 -4.40
N PRO A 4 -42.24 8.20 -3.91
CA PRO A 4 -41.03 8.42 -4.69
C PRO A 4 -40.29 7.10 -4.88
N GLN A 5 -40.00 6.73 -6.13
CA GLN A 5 -39.15 5.58 -6.43
C GLN A 5 -37.72 5.87 -5.96
N SER A 6 -37.14 4.95 -5.17
CA SER A 6 -35.77 5.06 -4.68
C SER A 6 -34.78 4.89 -5.84
N THR A 7 -33.83 5.83 -5.96
CA THR A 7 -32.74 5.73 -6.94
C THR A 7 -31.93 4.47 -6.70
N PRO A 8 -31.69 3.61 -7.72
CA PRO A 8 -30.88 2.41 -7.54
C PRO A 8 -29.47 2.76 -7.03
N GLY A 9 -28.97 1.95 -6.10
CA GLY A 9 -27.64 2.12 -5.51
C GLY A 9 -26.52 2.05 -6.55
N ARG A 10 -25.33 2.58 -6.20
CA ARG A 10 -24.14 2.49 -7.05
C ARG A 10 -23.86 1.01 -7.40
N PRO A 11 -23.59 0.67 -8.67
CA PRO A 11 -23.31 -0.70 -9.08
C PRO A 11 -22.16 -1.34 -8.28
N PRO A 12 -22.21 -2.66 -8.05
CA PRO A 12 -21.14 -3.38 -7.37
C PRO A 12 -19.81 -3.22 -8.10
N HIS A 13 -18.73 -3.11 -7.33
CA HIS A 13 -17.38 -2.97 -7.86
C HIS A 13 -16.84 -4.33 -8.29
N HIS A 14 -16.44 -4.44 -9.56
CA HIS A 14 -15.82 -5.64 -10.12
C HIS A 14 -14.34 -5.36 -10.46
N PRO A 15 -13.39 -5.98 -9.73
CA PRO A 15 -11.96 -5.82 -10.02
C PRO A 15 -11.60 -6.42 -11.38
N THR A 16 -10.88 -5.66 -12.21
CA THR A 16 -10.33 -6.13 -13.48
C THR A 16 -8.85 -6.46 -13.32
N VAL A 17 -8.27 -7.19 -14.27
CA VAL A 17 -6.82 -7.46 -14.28
C VAL A 17 -6.03 -6.15 -14.29
N THR A 18 -6.48 -5.16 -15.09
CA THR A 18 -5.86 -3.85 -15.17
C THR A 18 -5.93 -3.09 -13.85
N SER A 19 -7.08 -3.06 -13.20
CA SER A 19 -7.22 -2.35 -11.91
C SER A 19 -6.41 -3.02 -10.81
N ARG A 20 -6.29 -4.36 -10.82
CA ARG A 20 -5.42 -5.09 -9.89
C ARG A 20 -3.94 -4.73 -10.09
N ARG A 21 -3.46 -4.77 -11.33
CA ARG A 21 -2.09 -4.37 -11.67
C ARG A 21 -1.80 -2.92 -11.25
N LEU A 22 -2.76 -2.01 -11.48
CA LEU A 22 -2.62 -0.61 -11.08
C LEU A 22 -2.52 -0.47 -9.55
N VAL A 23 -3.36 -1.16 -8.78
CA VAL A 23 -3.29 -1.10 -7.31
C VAL A 23 -1.96 -1.64 -6.79
N GLU A 24 -1.50 -2.77 -7.33
CA GLU A 24 -0.22 -3.37 -6.94
C GLU A 24 0.95 -2.44 -7.27
N LEU A 25 0.96 -1.84 -8.46
CA LEU A 25 1.97 -0.86 -8.87
C LEU A 25 1.99 0.33 -7.93
N LEU A 26 0.84 0.98 -7.69
CA LEU A 26 0.78 2.15 -6.81
C LEU A 26 1.18 1.81 -5.37
N ALA A 27 0.83 0.62 -4.87
CA ALA A 27 1.27 0.17 -3.57
C ALA A 27 2.79 -0.08 -3.51
N ALA A 28 3.38 -0.58 -4.60
CA ALA A 28 4.84 -0.73 -4.75
C ALA A 28 5.57 0.61 -4.84
N GLU A 29 4.90 1.69 -5.24
CA GLU A 29 5.45 3.06 -5.17
C GLU A 29 5.18 3.73 -3.81
N ALA A 30 4.85 2.95 -2.78
CA ALA A 30 4.49 3.42 -1.43
C ALA A 30 3.31 4.42 -1.37
N ILE A 31 2.49 4.51 -2.42
CA ILE A 31 1.36 5.45 -2.47
C ILE A 31 0.31 5.10 -1.40
N PRO A 32 -0.18 6.08 -0.61
CA PRO A 32 -1.18 5.82 0.41
C PRO A 32 -2.51 5.31 -0.17
N GLN A 33 -3.15 4.35 0.51
CA GLN A 33 -4.46 3.80 0.11
C GLN A 33 -5.53 4.86 -0.22
N PRO A 34 -5.66 6.00 0.51
CA PRO A 34 -6.61 7.06 0.13
C PRO A 34 -6.35 7.66 -1.25
N GLN A 35 -5.08 7.78 -1.67
CA GLN A 35 -4.73 8.27 -3.00
C GLN A 35 -5.04 7.21 -4.06
N ILE A 36 -4.75 5.93 -3.78
CA ILE A 36 -5.14 4.81 -4.65
C ILE A 36 -6.67 4.79 -4.85
N CYS A 37 -7.44 5.03 -3.78
CA CYS A 37 -8.90 5.14 -3.86
C CYS A 37 -9.35 6.27 -4.78
N ARG A 38 -8.70 7.44 -4.74
CA ARG A 38 -8.99 8.58 -5.62
C ARG A 38 -8.69 8.26 -7.08
N VAL A 39 -7.56 7.60 -7.36
CA VAL A 39 -7.19 7.15 -8.72
C VAL A 39 -8.24 6.20 -9.29
N LEU A 40 -8.68 5.21 -8.51
CA LEU A 40 -9.69 4.23 -8.94
C LEU A 40 -11.14 4.74 -8.81
N LYS A 41 -11.36 5.91 -8.18
CA LYS A 41 -12.68 6.47 -7.82
C LYS A 41 -13.55 5.49 -7.03
N ILE A 42 -12.95 4.74 -6.11
CA ILE A 42 -13.63 3.75 -5.23
C ILE A 42 -13.56 4.16 -3.75
N ASP A 43 -14.45 3.59 -2.96
CA ASP A 43 -14.43 3.76 -1.50
C ASP A 43 -13.28 2.95 -0.86
N PRO A 44 -12.66 3.43 0.24
CA PRO A 44 -11.64 2.68 0.96
C PRO A 44 -12.05 1.26 1.38
N LYS A 45 -13.32 1.04 1.72
CA LYS A 45 -13.83 -0.31 2.06
C LYS A 45 -13.79 -1.24 0.86
N THR A 46 -14.06 -0.72 -0.33
CA THR A 46 -14.00 -1.45 -1.60
C THR A 46 -12.56 -1.80 -1.94
N LEU A 47 -11.63 -0.85 -1.74
CA LEU A 47 -10.21 -1.10 -1.95
C LEU A 47 -9.72 -2.27 -1.08
N ARG A 48 -9.98 -2.22 0.24
CA ARG A 48 -9.58 -3.27 1.18
C ARG A 48 -10.23 -4.62 0.89
N ARG A 49 -11.52 -4.63 0.53
CA ARG A 49 -12.26 -5.88 0.24
C ARG A 49 -11.73 -6.60 -0.99
N HIS A 50 -11.42 -5.86 -2.05
CA HIS A 50 -11.18 -6.46 -3.36
C HIS A 50 -9.71 -6.57 -3.76
N TYR A 51 -8.86 -5.71 -3.18
CA TYR A 51 -7.47 -5.56 -3.59
C TYR A 51 -6.46 -5.82 -2.47
N ARG A 52 -6.85 -6.57 -1.42
CA ARG A 52 -5.97 -6.84 -0.27
C ARG A 52 -4.65 -7.47 -0.71
N ALA A 53 -4.71 -8.48 -1.59
CA ALA A 53 -3.53 -9.18 -2.06
C ALA A 53 -2.59 -8.28 -2.90
N GLU A 54 -3.14 -7.37 -3.71
CA GLU A 54 -2.37 -6.40 -4.49
C GLU A 54 -1.68 -5.37 -3.58
N LEU A 55 -2.39 -4.88 -2.56
CA LEU A 55 -1.83 -3.97 -1.56
C LEU A 55 -0.69 -4.63 -0.79
N ASP A 56 -0.87 -5.88 -0.37
CA ASP A 56 0.12 -6.61 0.42
C ASP A 56 1.36 -6.95 -0.43
N ARG A 57 1.15 -7.40 -1.68
CA ARG A 57 2.26 -7.67 -2.62
C ARG A 57 3.02 -6.39 -2.98
N GLY A 58 2.32 -5.29 -3.26
CA GLY A 58 2.96 -4.01 -3.53
C GLY A 58 3.77 -3.50 -2.34
N ALA A 59 3.21 -3.57 -1.13
CA ALA A 59 3.92 -3.23 0.10
C ALA A 59 5.19 -4.08 0.29
N ALA A 60 5.11 -5.39 0.07
CA ALA A 60 6.26 -6.28 0.18
C ALA A 60 7.38 -5.95 -0.84
N LYS A 61 7.03 -5.54 -2.06
CA LYS A 61 8.01 -5.15 -3.09
C LYS A 61 8.82 -3.95 -2.65
N VAL A 62 8.16 -2.88 -2.22
CA VAL A 62 8.87 -1.67 -1.77
C VAL A 62 9.68 -1.92 -0.50
N GLU A 63 9.19 -2.76 0.42
CA GLU A 63 9.97 -3.16 1.59
C GLU A 63 11.26 -3.87 1.17
N ALA A 64 11.19 -4.83 0.26
CA ALA A 64 12.34 -5.55 -0.26
C ALA A 64 13.37 -4.62 -0.94
N GLU A 65 12.90 -3.65 -1.73
CA GLU A 65 13.76 -2.65 -2.37
C GLU A 65 14.47 -1.76 -1.35
N LEU A 66 13.77 -1.31 -0.32
CA LEU A 66 14.34 -0.52 0.78
C LEU A 66 15.42 -1.31 1.53
N VAL A 67 15.15 -2.58 1.85
CA VAL A 67 16.11 -3.47 2.52
C VAL A 67 17.35 -3.70 1.66
N LEU A 68 17.17 -3.93 0.35
CA LEU A 68 18.28 -4.07 -0.57
C LEU A 68 19.12 -2.79 -0.65
N HIS A 69 18.49 -1.61 -0.59
CA HIS A 69 19.20 -0.34 -0.54
C HIS A 69 19.99 -0.20 0.76
N LEU A 70 19.41 -0.56 1.92
CA LEU A 70 20.16 -0.57 3.19
C LEU A 70 21.42 -1.44 3.12
N TYR A 71 21.33 -2.64 2.53
CA TYR A 71 22.48 -3.53 2.36
C TYR A 71 23.61 -2.86 1.55
N ARG A 72 23.26 -2.12 0.49
CA ARG A 72 24.24 -1.36 -0.32
C ARG A 72 24.89 -0.22 0.45
N LEU A 73 24.17 0.43 1.37
CA LEU A 73 24.68 1.51 2.20
C LEU A 73 25.60 1.04 3.34
N ALA A 74 25.59 -0.26 3.66
CA ALA A 74 26.43 -0.84 4.71
C ALA A 74 27.93 -0.59 4.50
N GLY A 75 28.36 -0.33 3.26
CA GLY A 75 29.73 0.09 2.90
C GLY A 75 30.15 1.50 3.35
N GLY A 76 29.37 2.18 4.20
CA GLY A 76 29.79 3.39 4.92
C GLY A 76 29.53 4.72 4.21
N LYS A 77 28.76 4.74 3.12
CA LYS A 77 28.38 5.96 2.40
C LYS A 77 26.87 6.17 2.47
N GLY A 78 26.41 7.42 2.63
CA GLY A 78 24.98 7.77 2.50
C GLY A 78 24.16 7.79 3.80
N ALA A 79 24.66 8.46 4.84
CA ALA A 79 23.95 8.61 6.13
C ALA A 79 22.54 9.21 6.00
N VAL A 80 22.30 10.10 5.02
CA VAL A 80 20.96 10.67 4.76
C VAL A 80 20.00 9.59 4.25
N ALA A 81 20.43 8.80 3.27
CA ALA A 81 19.63 7.69 2.72
C ALA A 81 19.33 6.64 3.79
N LEU A 82 20.32 6.29 4.62
CA LEU A 82 20.15 5.37 5.74
C LEU A 82 19.04 5.83 6.69
N ARG A 83 19.05 7.11 7.09
CA ARG A 83 18.02 7.68 7.98
C ARG A 83 16.64 7.68 7.34
N ALA A 84 16.53 8.09 6.07
CA ALA A 84 15.27 8.12 5.35
C ALA A 84 14.65 6.72 5.19
N ILE A 85 15.46 5.73 4.81
CA ILE A 85 15.00 4.35 4.64
C ILE A 85 14.61 3.73 5.99
N THR A 86 15.43 3.93 7.03
CA THR A 86 15.13 3.44 8.38
C THR A 86 13.81 4.02 8.90
N PHE A 87 13.59 5.32 8.71
CA PHE A 87 12.33 5.97 9.05
C PHE A 87 11.15 5.32 8.32
N LEU A 88 11.28 5.06 7.01
CA LEU A 88 10.21 4.47 6.21
C LEU A 88 9.87 3.04 6.67
N LEU A 89 10.90 2.22 6.92
CA LEU A 89 10.75 0.86 7.45
C LEU A 89 10.06 0.84 8.82
N GLN A 90 10.43 1.75 9.72
CA GLN A 90 9.79 1.89 11.03
C GLN A 90 8.33 2.37 10.92
N ALA A 91 8.09 3.43 10.14
CA ALA A 91 6.79 4.08 10.05
C ALA A 91 5.74 3.25 9.31
N ARG A 92 6.14 2.37 8.38
CA ARG A 92 5.20 1.65 7.49
C ARG A 92 5.23 0.14 7.60
N PHE A 93 6.39 -0.45 7.92
CA PHE A 93 6.60 -1.90 7.88
C PHE A 93 6.76 -2.52 9.27
N GLY A 94 6.59 -1.72 10.33
CA GLY A 94 6.62 -2.20 11.71
C GLY A 94 8.01 -2.61 12.18
N TRP A 95 9.07 -2.20 11.46
CA TRP A 95 10.43 -2.44 11.92
C TRP A 95 10.65 -1.69 13.24
N SER A 96 11.28 -2.37 14.19
CA SER A 96 11.62 -1.78 15.47
C SER A 96 13.03 -2.17 15.83
N ARG A 97 13.75 -1.22 16.44
CA ARG A 97 15.04 -1.52 17.11
C ARG A 97 14.87 -2.45 18.30
N TYR A 98 13.65 -2.55 18.83
CA TYR A 98 13.28 -3.32 20.02
C TYR A 98 12.28 -4.42 19.67
N ALA A 99 12.44 -5.08 18.52
CA ALA A 99 11.59 -6.20 18.16
C ALA A 99 11.59 -7.23 19.31
N PRO A 100 10.41 -7.64 19.82
CA PRO A 100 10.36 -8.60 20.91
C PRO A 100 11.05 -9.90 20.47
N THR A 101 11.80 -10.53 21.37
CA THR A 101 12.41 -11.82 21.12
C THR A 101 11.32 -12.79 20.67
N ARG A 102 11.45 -13.39 19.48
CA ARG A 102 10.52 -14.42 19.03
C ARG A 102 10.55 -15.56 20.04
N ARG A 103 9.47 -15.73 20.80
CA ARG A 103 9.21 -16.91 21.62
C ARG A 103 8.59 -18.00 20.78
#